data_AF-A0A3S0MT92-F1
#
_entry.id   AF-A0A3S0MT92-F1
#
_cell.length_a   1.000
_cell.length_b   1.000
_cell.length_c   1.000
_cell.angle_alpha   90.00
_cell.angle_beta   90.00
_cell.angle_gamma   90.00
#
_symmetry.space_group_name_H-M   'P 1'
#
loop_
_entity.id
_entity.type
_entity.pdbx_description
1 polymer ?
#
loop_
_entity_poly.entity_id
_entity_poly.type
_entity_poly.pdbx_seq_one_letter_code
_entity_poly.pdbx_strand_id
1 'polypeptide(L)'
;MSVIASRARAPILLALTAALLWLAATSFPAAFDGVRLAAARDDPVALADAGLDQTLTPARFSAGLESALAAGDADLAESFLALGRTRGLAPTPEQQGRLEALRAKAGEAAVEEFAEGFLHGAREGGAAFAGALAGDLTGYGDVRDLWNEAEKGRRGEKTDEVVIGLAAAGLALSAATWSSVGALLPARSGLTLVKSARKAGRLSTPLAKTLSAAAAAAVDRDALSAGVSAAARLDLAAARAAVIKAIRPGALTGFRALGEDAAAIYRRAGARGVRDVLAVAEDGAEVRKAARLAAARGGATRAILATLGRGALVFLGLTTAAVEAVFACLGALLGLAMLAQRFGFWLGAGLPLGRGKE
;
A
#
# COMPACT_ATOMS: atom_id res chain seq x y z
N MET A 1 16.12 -50.35 -45.99
CA MET A 1 15.08 -49.30 -45.90
C MET A 1 15.06 -48.51 -44.58
N SER A 2 15.64 -48.98 -43.46
CA SER A 2 15.63 -48.20 -42.19
C SER A 2 16.65 -47.05 -42.12
N VAL A 3 17.78 -47.14 -42.82
CA VAL A 3 18.87 -46.11 -42.81
C VAL A 3 18.52 -44.85 -43.60
N ILE A 4 17.67 -44.97 -44.63
CA ILE A 4 17.23 -43.81 -45.44
C ILE A 4 16.15 -43.03 -44.67
N ALA A 5 15.27 -43.72 -43.94
CA ALA A 5 14.28 -43.11 -43.07
C ALA A 5 14.90 -42.38 -41.85
N SER A 6 16.07 -42.81 -41.36
CA SER A 6 16.77 -42.11 -40.27
C SER A 6 17.48 -40.83 -40.73
N ARG A 7 18.08 -40.82 -41.93
CA ARG A 7 18.71 -39.62 -42.52
C ARG A 7 17.71 -38.50 -42.83
N ALA A 8 16.50 -38.85 -43.28
CA ALA A 8 15.44 -37.86 -43.54
C ALA A 8 14.85 -37.24 -42.25
N ARG A 9 14.94 -37.93 -41.11
CA ARG A 9 14.40 -37.47 -39.82
C ARG A 9 15.40 -36.65 -39.00
N ALA A 10 16.70 -36.83 -39.22
CA ALA A 10 17.76 -36.06 -38.57
C ALA A 10 17.63 -34.52 -38.73
N PRO A 11 17.41 -33.96 -39.93
CA PRO A 11 17.26 -32.50 -40.07
C PRO A 11 16.01 -31.97 -39.38
N ILE A 12 14.92 -32.75 -39.35
CA ILE A 12 13.66 -32.38 -38.69
C ILE A 12 13.85 -32.32 -37.17
N LEU A 13 14.54 -33.31 -36.58
CA LEU A 13 14.82 -33.34 -35.15
C LEU A 13 15.78 -32.22 -34.73
N LEU A 14 16.79 -31.91 -35.55
CA LEU A 14 17.69 -30.78 -35.33
C LEU A 14 16.95 -29.43 -35.40
N ALA A 15 16.10 -29.24 -36.41
CA ALA A 15 15.28 -28.04 -36.55
C ALA A 15 14.32 -27.87 -35.36
N LEU A 16 13.67 -28.96 -34.92
CA LEU A 16 12.79 -28.93 -33.75
C LEU A 16 13.56 -28.61 -32.45
N THR A 17 14.75 -29.19 -32.27
CA THR A 17 15.60 -28.91 -31.10
C THR A 17 16.03 -27.44 -31.09
N ALA A 18 16.45 -26.91 -32.24
CA ALA A 18 16.82 -25.50 -32.39
C ALA A 18 15.63 -24.57 -32.10
N ALA A 19 14.43 -24.90 -32.61
CA ALA A 19 13.22 -24.14 -32.35
C ALA A 19 12.83 -24.13 -30.86
N LEU A 20 12.94 -25.28 -30.17
CA LEU A 20 12.65 -25.37 -28.73
C LEU A 20 13.70 -24.64 -27.89
N LEU A 21 14.99 -24.74 -28.23
CA LEU A 21 16.04 -23.96 -27.57
C LEU A 21 15.83 -22.46 -27.75
N TRP A 22 15.46 -22.02 -28.95
CA TRP A 22 15.15 -20.62 -29.23
C TRP A 22 13.92 -20.13 -28.46
N LEU A 23 12.86 -20.93 -28.41
CA LEU A 23 11.65 -20.61 -27.63
C LEU A 23 11.94 -20.54 -26.12
N ALA A 24 12.72 -21.49 -25.60
CA ALA A 24 13.17 -21.47 -24.20
C ALA A 24 14.00 -20.22 -23.91
N ALA A 25 14.99 -19.91 -24.75
CA ALA A 25 15.88 -18.77 -24.55
C ALA A 25 15.15 -17.42 -24.58
N THR A 26 14.17 -17.26 -25.47
CA THR A 26 13.38 -16.02 -25.59
C THR A 26 12.33 -15.87 -24.48
N SER A 27 11.76 -16.98 -23.99
CA SER A 27 10.72 -16.96 -22.96
C SER A 27 11.29 -16.95 -21.53
N PHE A 28 12.53 -17.41 -21.35
CA PHE A 28 13.15 -17.56 -20.03
C PHE A 28 13.24 -16.26 -19.21
N PRO A 29 13.65 -15.10 -19.76
CA PRO A 29 13.75 -13.87 -18.97
C PRO A 29 12.41 -13.45 -18.35
N ALA A 30 11.36 -13.41 -19.16
CA ALA A 30 10.02 -13.05 -18.70
C ALA A 30 9.44 -14.10 -17.72
N ALA A 31 9.69 -15.38 -17.96
CA ALA A 31 9.28 -16.46 -17.05
C ALA A 31 10.00 -16.34 -15.69
N PHE A 32 11.30 -16.10 -15.71
CA PHE A 32 12.12 -15.95 -14.50
C PHE A 32 11.74 -14.69 -13.71
N ASP A 33 11.51 -13.56 -14.39
CA ASP A 33 11.05 -12.34 -13.76
C ASP A 33 9.68 -12.50 -13.10
N GLY A 34 8.76 -13.21 -13.76
CA GLY A 34 7.47 -13.56 -13.17
C GLY A 34 7.61 -14.37 -11.87
N VAL A 35 8.43 -15.42 -11.87
CA VAL A 35 8.68 -16.25 -10.69
C VAL A 35 9.37 -15.45 -9.59
N ARG A 36 10.36 -14.61 -9.94
CA ARG A 36 11.07 -13.74 -9.00
C ARG A 36 10.13 -12.74 -8.33
N LEU A 37 9.20 -12.15 -9.09
CA LEU A 37 8.20 -11.22 -8.53
C LEU A 37 7.19 -11.92 -7.64
N ALA A 38 6.77 -13.13 -8.02
CA ALA A 38 5.92 -13.95 -7.17
C ALA A 38 6.61 -14.30 -5.84
N ALA A 39 7.93 -14.59 -5.88
CA ALA A 39 8.74 -14.81 -4.68
C ALA A 39 8.92 -13.54 -3.84
N ALA A 40 8.98 -12.36 -4.48
CA ALA A 40 9.12 -11.05 -3.84
C ALA A 40 7.79 -10.38 -3.46
N ARG A 41 6.67 -11.11 -3.42
CA ARG A 41 5.31 -10.57 -3.15
C ARG A 41 5.16 -9.76 -1.85
N ASP A 42 6.07 -9.97 -0.90
CA ASP A 42 6.08 -9.30 0.42
C ASP A 42 7.16 -8.21 0.52
N ASP A 43 7.90 -7.97 -0.57
CA ASP A 43 8.83 -6.85 -0.71
C ASP A 43 8.21 -5.74 -1.59
N PRO A 44 7.63 -4.69 -0.97
CA PRO A 44 7.01 -3.61 -1.72
C PRO A 44 8.01 -2.77 -2.53
N VAL A 45 9.30 -2.78 -2.16
CA VAL A 45 10.31 -2.04 -2.92
C VAL A 45 10.59 -2.76 -4.23
N ALA A 46 10.79 -4.09 -4.17
CA ALA A 46 10.98 -4.90 -5.36
C ALA A 46 9.77 -4.88 -6.30
N LEU A 47 8.55 -4.92 -5.75
CA LEU A 47 7.32 -4.80 -6.54
C LEU A 47 7.19 -3.44 -7.22
N ALA A 48 7.42 -2.35 -6.48
CA ALA A 48 7.41 -1.02 -7.06
C ALA A 48 8.47 -0.86 -8.14
N ASP A 49 9.69 -1.37 -7.93
CA ASP A 49 10.75 -1.25 -8.92
C ASP A 49 10.42 -1.97 -10.21
N ALA A 50 9.99 -3.23 -10.12
CA ALA A 50 9.63 -4.00 -11.28
C ALA A 50 8.40 -3.45 -12.02
N GLY A 51 7.44 -2.88 -11.29
CA GLY A 51 6.30 -2.17 -11.86
C GLY A 51 6.75 -0.94 -12.64
N LEU A 52 7.68 -0.15 -12.09
CA LEU A 52 8.23 1.02 -12.76
C LEU A 52 9.07 0.63 -13.98
N ASP A 53 9.87 -0.44 -13.91
CA ASP A 53 10.69 -0.89 -15.04
C ASP A 53 9.83 -1.28 -16.25
N GLN A 54 8.62 -1.78 -15.99
CA GLN A 54 7.65 -2.13 -17.03
C GLN A 54 6.84 -0.94 -17.55
N THR A 55 6.66 0.13 -16.77
CA THR A 55 5.66 1.16 -17.07
C THR A 55 6.20 2.58 -17.21
N LEU A 56 7.29 2.91 -16.51
CA LEU A 56 7.83 4.26 -16.43
C LEU A 56 8.72 4.57 -17.65
N THR A 57 8.10 5.06 -18.71
CA THR A 57 8.81 5.63 -19.86
C THR A 57 9.06 7.13 -19.66
N PRO A 58 9.99 7.76 -20.41
CA PRO A 58 10.16 9.21 -20.38
C PRO A 58 8.87 9.99 -20.66
N ALA A 59 8.04 9.47 -21.57
CA ALA A 59 6.73 10.04 -21.88
C ALA A 59 5.76 9.94 -20.69
N ARG A 60 5.69 8.78 -20.02
CA ARG A 60 4.82 8.61 -18.84
C ARG A 60 5.29 9.45 -17.65
N PHE A 61 6.60 9.55 -17.46
CA PHE A 61 7.20 10.44 -16.47
C PHE A 61 6.81 11.90 -16.72
N SER A 62 6.99 12.38 -17.96
CA SER A 62 6.65 13.75 -18.33
C SER A 62 5.16 14.03 -18.18
N ALA A 63 4.29 13.11 -18.61
CA ALA A 63 2.85 13.24 -18.44
C ALA A 63 2.43 13.27 -16.95
N GLY A 64 3.06 12.44 -16.11
CA GLY A 64 2.81 12.42 -14.67
C GLY A 64 3.22 13.74 -13.98
N LEU A 65 4.40 14.26 -14.32
CA LEU A 65 4.85 15.55 -13.84
C LEU A 65 3.94 16.68 -14.30
N GLU A 66 3.53 16.69 -15.57
CA GLU A 66 2.61 17.68 -16.12
C GLU A 66 1.26 17.65 -15.40
N SER A 67 0.72 16.46 -15.13
CA SER A 67 -0.52 16.31 -14.36
C SER A 67 -0.39 16.91 -12.95
N ALA A 68 0.74 16.70 -12.28
CA ALA A 68 1.00 17.29 -10.96
C ALA A 68 1.09 18.82 -11.02
N LEU A 69 1.77 19.36 -12.03
CA LEU A 69 1.88 20.81 -12.27
C LEU A 69 0.52 21.45 -12.60
N ALA A 70 -0.29 20.78 -13.44
CA ALA A 70 -1.63 21.24 -13.80
C ALA A 70 -2.58 21.23 -12.59
N ALA A 71 -2.44 20.26 -11.70
CA ALA A 71 -3.19 20.20 -10.45
C ALA A 71 -2.68 21.17 -9.36
N GLY A 72 -1.55 21.85 -9.59
CA GLY A 72 -0.91 22.69 -8.58
C GLY A 72 -0.35 21.90 -7.38
N ASP A 73 -0.15 20.59 -7.51
CA ASP A 73 0.37 19.75 -6.43
C ASP A 73 1.90 19.78 -6.43
N ALA A 74 2.47 20.83 -5.83
CA ALA A 74 3.91 21.03 -5.72
C ALA A 74 4.63 19.82 -5.10
N ASP A 75 4.06 19.26 -4.03
CA ASP A 75 4.61 18.10 -3.33
C ASP A 75 4.67 16.85 -4.24
N LEU A 76 3.69 16.67 -5.13
CA LEU A 76 3.68 15.54 -6.07
C LEU A 76 4.66 15.78 -7.22
N ALA A 77 4.76 17.01 -7.71
CA ALA A 77 5.75 17.39 -8.73
C ALA A 77 7.18 17.19 -8.21
N GLU A 78 7.47 17.56 -6.96
CA GLU A 78 8.74 17.24 -6.29
C GLU A 78 9.00 15.74 -6.20
N SER A 79 7.94 14.97 -5.91
CA SER A 79 8.03 13.52 -5.87
C SER A 79 8.43 12.93 -7.22
N PHE A 80 7.87 13.47 -8.32
CA PHE A 80 8.28 13.10 -9.67
C PHE A 80 9.74 13.47 -9.91
N LEU A 81 10.24 14.64 -9.50
CA LEU A 81 11.66 14.95 -9.63
C LEU A 81 12.57 13.99 -8.84
N ALA A 82 12.16 13.59 -7.64
CA ALA A 82 12.88 12.61 -6.85
C ALA A 82 12.90 11.25 -7.56
N LEU A 83 11.77 10.82 -8.14
CA LEU A 83 11.69 9.60 -8.94
C LEU A 83 12.58 9.69 -10.19
N GLY A 84 12.54 10.81 -10.90
CA GLY A 84 13.33 11.05 -12.11
C GLY A 84 14.83 10.96 -11.83
N ARG A 85 15.31 11.56 -10.73
CA ARG A 85 16.71 11.44 -10.28
C ARG A 85 17.15 9.99 -10.09
N THR A 86 16.30 9.14 -9.54
CA THR A 86 16.63 7.71 -9.34
C THR A 86 16.58 6.88 -10.62
N ARG A 87 15.86 7.35 -11.64
CA ARG A 87 15.61 6.62 -12.90
C ARG A 87 16.32 7.23 -14.11
N GLY A 88 17.12 8.29 -13.93
CA GLY A 88 17.78 8.99 -15.01
C GLY A 88 16.82 9.76 -15.93
N LEU A 89 15.67 10.18 -15.43
CA LEU A 89 14.66 10.94 -16.17
C LEU A 89 14.68 12.40 -15.71
N ALA A 90 14.66 13.32 -16.68
CA ALA A 90 14.71 14.75 -16.44
C ALA A 90 13.41 15.43 -16.94
N PRO A 91 12.94 16.49 -16.24
CA PRO A 91 11.84 17.32 -16.72
C PRO A 91 12.24 18.10 -17.98
N THR A 92 11.26 18.55 -18.77
CA THR A 92 11.54 19.51 -19.85
C THR A 92 11.81 20.91 -19.27
N PRO A 93 12.47 21.82 -20.02
CA PRO A 93 12.70 23.19 -19.57
C PRO A 93 11.42 23.93 -19.18
N GLU A 94 10.32 23.71 -19.92
CA GLU A 94 9.02 24.31 -19.66
C GLU A 94 8.42 23.80 -18.34
N GLN A 95 8.51 22.50 -18.09
CA GLN A 95 8.06 21.88 -16.84
C GLN A 95 8.87 22.39 -15.65
N GLN A 96 10.18 22.57 -15.83
CA GLN A 96 11.06 23.13 -14.82
C GLN A 96 10.67 24.58 -14.46
N GLY A 97 10.43 25.44 -15.46
CA GLY A 97 10.00 26.82 -15.21
C GLY A 97 8.64 26.91 -14.51
N ARG A 98 7.68 26.06 -14.88
CA ARG A 98 6.38 25.98 -14.20
C ARG A 98 6.48 25.48 -12.76
N LEU A 99 7.38 24.54 -12.50
CA LEU A 99 7.63 24.07 -11.14
C LEU A 99 8.21 25.17 -10.25
N GLU A 100 9.16 25.95 -10.76
CA GLU A 100 9.74 27.07 -10.01
C GLU A 100 8.68 28.13 -9.66
N ALA A 101 7.80 28.45 -10.61
CA ALA A 101 6.66 29.32 -10.36
C ALA A 101 5.69 28.75 -9.31
N LEU A 102 5.46 27.42 -9.35
CA LEU A 102 4.59 26.75 -8.38
C LEU A 102 5.19 26.75 -6.97
N ARG A 103 6.50 26.52 -6.84
CA ARG A 103 7.22 26.59 -5.56
C ARG A 103 7.11 27.97 -4.90
N ALA A 104 7.25 29.03 -5.70
CA ALA A 104 7.13 30.40 -5.20
C ALA A 104 5.75 30.67 -4.57
N LYS A 105 4.67 30.19 -5.20
CA LYS A 105 3.30 30.34 -4.69
C LYS A 105 3.01 29.46 -3.47
N ALA A 106 3.61 28.28 -3.40
CA ALA A 106 3.36 27.34 -2.30
C ALA A 106 3.85 27.85 -0.93
N GLY A 107 4.92 28.66 -0.90
CA GLY A 107 5.45 29.23 0.34
C GLY A 107 4.50 30.20 1.04
N GLU A 108 3.79 31.03 0.27
CA GLU A 108 2.81 31.99 0.80
C GLU A 108 1.54 31.29 1.29
N ALA A 109 1.03 30.34 0.50
CA ALA A 109 -0.17 29.57 0.84
C ALA A 109 0.00 28.70 2.10
N ALA A 110 1.21 28.26 2.41
CA ALA A 110 1.48 27.40 3.57
C ALA A 110 1.14 28.07 4.92
N VAL A 111 1.37 29.38 5.05
CA VAL A 111 1.09 30.11 6.31
C VAL A 111 -0.43 30.26 6.52
N GLU A 112 -1.16 30.57 5.45
CA GLU A 112 -2.62 30.66 5.46
C GLU A 112 -3.26 29.29 5.72
N GLU A 113 -2.81 28.26 5.00
CA GLU A 113 -3.24 26.88 5.22
C GLU A 113 -3.02 26.45 6.67
N PHE A 114 -1.87 26.74 7.27
CA PHE A 114 -1.59 26.44 8.67
C PHE A 114 -2.60 27.10 9.61
N ALA A 115 -2.83 28.41 9.46
CA ALA A 115 -3.77 29.14 10.30
C ALA A 115 -5.20 28.61 10.14
N GLU A 116 -5.62 28.34 8.91
CA GLU A 116 -6.94 27.78 8.63
C GLU A 116 -7.09 26.35 9.16
N GLY A 117 -6.05 25.53 9.05
CA GLY A 117 -6.00 24.18 9.60
C GLY A 117 -6.08 24.18 11.12
N PHE A 118 -5.37 25.11 11.78
CA PHE A 118 -5.44 25.33 13.23
C PHE A 118 -6.83 25.74 13.70
N LEU A 119 -7.54 26.56 12.92
CA LEU A 119 -8.87 27.06 13.27
C LEU A 119 -10.02 26.11 12.89
N HIS A 120 -9.92 25.40 11.77
CA HIS A 120 -11.04 24.66 11.16
C HIS A 120 -10.86 23.12 11.14
N GLY A 121 -9.69 22.61 11.54
CA GLY A 121 -9.53 21.22 11.98
C GLY A 121 -9.49 20.12 10.91
N ALA A 122 -9.26 20.42 9.62
CA ALA A 122 -8.76 19.49 8.59
C ALA A 122 -8.73 20.15 7.20
N ARG A 123 -7.54 20.23 6.55
CA ARG A 123 -7.41 20.58 5.11
C ARG A 123 -6.25 19.83 4.44
N GLU A 124 -6.15 19.93 3.11
CA GLU A 124 -5.38 19.03 2.24
C GLU A 124 -3.86 19.25 2.22
N GLY A 125 -3.36 20.38 2.74
CA GLY A 125 -1.94 20.75 2.75
C GLY A 125 -1.20 20.31 4.01
N GLY A 126 0.11 20.08 3.89
CA GLY A 126 0.96 19.69 5.02
C GLY A 126 0.98 20.73 6.15
N ALA A 127 0.90 22.01 5.79
CA ALA A 127 0.86 23.12 6.73
C ALA A 127 -0.50 23.21 7.45
N ALA A 128 -1.63 23.08 6.73
CA ALA A 128 -2.94 22.98 7.37
C ALA A 128 -3.09 21.77 8.28
N PHE A 129 -2.49 20.65 7.91
CA PHE A 129 -2.47 19.48 8.76
C PHE A 129 -1.63 19.73 10.03
N ALA A 130 -0.47 20.38 9.94
CA ALA A 130 0.31 20.77 11.10
C ALA A 130 -0.45 21.76 12.01
N GLY A 131 -1.20 22.69 11.42
CA GLY A 131 -2.12 23.57 12.13
C GLY A 131 -3.22 22.80 12.85
N ALA A 132 -3.90 21.88 12.16
CA ALA A 132 -4.95 21.04 12.75
C ALA A 132 -4.41 20.18 13.89
N LEU A 133 -3.22 19.58 13.74
CA LEU A 133 -2.54 18.87 14.83
C LEU A 133 -2.25 19.77 16.03
N ALA A 134 -1.77 21.00 15.79
CA ALA A 134 -1.53 21.96 16.85
C ALA A 134 -2.82 22.39 17.57
N GLY A 135 -3.96 22.46 16.87
CA GLY A 135 -5.28 22.70 17.44
C GLY A 135 -5.85 21.49 18.20
N ASP A 136 -5.71 20.29 17.65
CA ASP A 136 -6.19 19.02 18.23
C ASP A 136 -5.39 18.59 19.48
N LEU A 137 -4.16 19.10 19.66
CA LEU A 137 -3.31 18.87 20.83
C LEU A 137 -3.93 19.39 22.16
N THR A 138 -5.07 20.07 22.11
CA THR A 138 -5.82 20.58 23.28
C THR A 138 -6.90 19.64 23.83
N GLY A 139 -7.22 18.53 23.16
CA GLY A 139 -8.19 17.53 23.65
C GLY A 139 -9.68 17.94 23.62
N TYR A 140 -9.98 19.14 23.11
CA TYR A 140 -11.33 19.72 23.08
C TYR A 140 -12.27 19.03 22.06
N GLY A 141 -11.72 18.51 20.95
CA GLY A 141 -12.50 17.93 19.85
C GLY A 141 -13.21 16.61 20.19
N ASP A 142 -12.55 15.70 20.90
CA ASP A 142 -13.12 14.39 21.28
C ASP A 142 -14.22 14.51 22.34
N VAL A 143 -14.14 15.53 23.21
CA VAL A 143 -15.17 15.86 24.20
C VAL A 143 -16.38 16.53 23.54
N ARG A 144 -16.16 17.42 22.58
CA ARG A 144 -17.21 18.13 21.83
C ARG A 144 -18.06 17.19 20.98
N ASP A 145 -17.43 16.26 20.26
CA ASP A 145 -18.16 15.33 19.38
C ASP A 145 -19.00 14.33 20.21
N LEU A 146 -18.52 13.92 21.40
CA LEU A 146 -19.29 13.14 22.37
C LEU A 146 -20.45 13.92 22.99
N TRP A 147 -20.25 15.20 23.29
CA TRP A 147 -21.30 16.07 23.81
C TRP A 147 -22.42 16.27 22.79
N ASN A 148 -22.07 16.51 21.53
CA ASN A 148 -23.05 16.71 20.45
C ASN A 148 -23.87 15.45 20.16
N GLU A 149 -23.26 14.26 20.16
CA GLU A 149 -24.00 13.00 19.98
C GLU A 149 -24.79 12.58 21.23
N ALA A 150 -24.30 12.86 22.45
CA ALA A 150 -25.06 12.67 23.67
C ALA A 150 -26.30 13.57 23.72
N GLU A 151 -26.21 14.79 23.18
CA GLU A 151 -27.32 15.74 23.11
C GLU A 151 -28.38 15.34 22.06
N LYS A 152 -27.99 14.67 20.96
CA LYS A 152 -28.92 14.04 20.00
C LYS A 152 -29.64 12.85 20.63
N GLY A 153 -28.92 11.99 21.34
CA GLY A 153 -29.50 10.87 22.09
C GLY A 153 -30.52 11.34 23.14
N ARG A 154 -30.24 12.45 23.83
CA ARG A 154 -31.17 13.06 24.80
C ARG A 154 -32.42 13.68 24.17
N ARG A 155 -32.36 14.04 22.88
CA ARG A 155 -33.47 14.57 22.08
C ARG A 155 -34.27 13.49 21.35
N GLY A 156 -33.89 12.22 21.48
CA GLY A 156 -34.55 11.10 20.80
C GLY A 156 -34.18 10.97 19.32
N GLU A 157 -33.10 11.63 18.88
CA GLU A 157 -32.59 11.55 17.51
C GLU A 157 -31.69 10.32 17.34
N LYS A 158 -31.60 9.81 16.10
CA LYS A 158 -30.71 8.67 15.78
C LYS A 158 -29.26 9.08 16.00
N THR A 159 -28.62 8.41 16.95
CA THR A 159 -27.20 8.55 17.25
C THR A 159 -26.38 7.67 16.32
N ASP A 160 -25.17 8.13 15.98
CA ASP A 160 -24.21 7.31 15.23
C ASP A 160 -23.32 6.52 16.20
N GLU A 161 -23.67 5.25 16.38
CA GLU A 161 -22.98 4.32 17.28
C GLU A 161 -21.48 4.16 16.93
N VAL A 162 -21.11 4.39 15.67
CA VAL A 162 -19.71 4.31 15.20
C VAL A 162 -18.92 5.54 15.66
N VAL A 163 -19.55 6.72 15.66
CA VAL A 163 -18.96 7.98 16.18
C VAL A 163 -18.77 7.89 17.69
N ILE A 164 -19.75 7.37 18.42
CA ILE A 164 -19.67 7.16 19.87
C ILE A 164 -18.54 6.17 20.22
N GLY A 165 -18.42 5.07 19.48
CA GLY A 165 -17.34 4.08 19.67
C GLY A 165 -15.94 4.65 19.38
N LEU A 166 -15.79 5.45 18.31
CA LEU A 166 -14.53 6.11 17.96
C LEU A 166 -14.13 7.21 18.97
N ALA A 167 -15.12 7.94 19.51
CA ALA A 167 -14.89 8.98 20.52
C ALA A 167 -14.56 8.37 21.90
N ALA A 168 -15.23 7.29 22.29
CA ALA A 168 -14.92 6.53 23.51
C ALA A 168 -13.53 5.89 23.44
N ALA A 169 -13.14 5.33 22.29
CA ALA A 169 -11.79 4.83 22.06
C ALA A 169 -10.73 5.95 22.13
N GLY A 170 -11.02 7.11 21.52
CA GLY A 170 -10.17 8.30 21.60
C GLY A 170 -9.99 8.81 23.04
N LEU A 171 -11.05 8.82 23.85
CA LEU A 171 -11.00 9.18 25.27
C LEU A 171 -10.29 8.15 26.15
N ALA A 172 -10.46 6.84 25.90
CA ALA A 172 -9.75 5.80 26.63
C ALA A 172 -8.23 5.84 26.35
N LEU A 173 -7.86 6.05 25.09
CA LEU A 173 -6.47 6.31 24.68
C LEU A 173 -5.94 7.64 25.22
N SER A 174 -6.82 8.63 25.45
CA SER A 174 -6.48 9.91 26.08
C SER A 174 -6.22 9.79 27.57
N ALA A 175 -7.08 9.05 28.28
CA ALA A 175 -7.02 8.81 29.72
C ALA A 175 -5.81 7.96 30.14
N ALA A 176 -5.39 7.00 29.30
CA ALA A 176 -4.21 6.16 29.55
C ALA A 176 -2.88 6.95 29.54
N THR A 177 -2.86 8.18 29.01
CA THR A 177 -1.63 8.99 28.91
C THR A 177 -1.59 10.13 29.93
N TRP A 178 -2.71 10.44 30.58
CA TRP A 178 -2.69 11.32 31.76
C TRP A 178 -2.23 10.60 33.03
N SER A 179 -2.32 9.26 33.10
CA SER A 179 -1.79 8.49 34.24
C SER A 179 -0.30 8.14 34.14
N SER A 180 0.35 8.43 33.01
CA SER A 180 1.80 8.25 32.82
C SER A 180 2.44 9.56 32.35
N VAL A 181 2.53 10.52 33.26
CA VAL A 181 3.31 11.76 33.09
C VAL A 181 4.77 11.35 32.82
N GLY A 182 5.17 11.25 31.55
CA GLY A 182 6.59 11.02 31.20
C GLY A 182 6.93 10.26 29.91
N ALA A 183 5.98 9.65 29.18
CA ALA A 183 6.32 8.95 27.93
C ALA A 183 5.72 9.64 26.70
N LEU A 184 6.52 10.53 26.07
CA LEU A 184 6.28 10.96 24.70
C LEU A 184 6.28 9.73 23.78
N LEU A 185 5.11 9.37 23.23
CA LEU A 185 5.03 8.38 22.15
C LEU A 185 4.44 9.01 20.88
N PRO A 186 5.15 8.95 19.74
CA PRO A 186 4.69 9.44 18.44
C PRO A 186 3.50 8.67 17.84
N ALA A 187 2.92 7.68 18.55
CA ALA A 187 1.83 6.84 18.06
C ALA A 187 0.46 7.55 17.96
N ARG A 188 0.29 8.71 18.61
CA ARG A 188 -0.97 9.47 18.60
C ARG A 188 -1.24 10.23 17.29
N SER A 189 -0.21 10.65 16.57
CA SER A 189 -0.36 11.50 15.38
C SER A 189 -0.85 10.73 14.15
N GLY A 190 -0.45 9.47 13.98
CA GLY A 190 -0.83 8.66 12.83
C GLY A 190 -2.25 8.10 12.88
N LEU A 191 -2.78 7.81 14.07
CA LEU A 191 -4.17 7.33 14.20
C LEU A 191 -5.19 8.47 13.96
N THR A 192 -4.86 9.69 14.40
CA THR A 192 -5.67 10.89 14.09
C THR A 192 -5.72 11.15 12.59
N LEU A 193 -4.61 10.97 11.86
CA LEU A 193 -4.58 11.04 10.40
C LEU A 193 -5.59 10.07 9.76
N VAL A 194 -5.61 8.82 10.21
CA VAL A 194 -6.53 7.80 9.71
C VAL A 194 -7.98 8.15 10.06
N LYS A 195 -8.22 8.67 11.28
CA LYS A 195 -9.55 9.13 11.73
C LYS A 195 -10.06 10.28 10.86
N SER A 196 -9.23 11.29 10.60
CA SER A 196 -9.58 12.44 9.76
C SER A 196 -9.80 12.03 8.29
N ALA A 197 -8.96 11.15 7.75
CA ALA A 197 -9.14 10.59 6.41
C ALA A 197 -10.46 9.81 6.28
N ARG A 198 -10.85 9.05 7.31
CA ARG A 198 -12.17 8.40 7.37
C ARG A 198 -13.31 9.40 7.38
N LYS A 199 -13.25 10.42 8.26
CA LYS A 199 -14.30 11.45 8.39
C LYS A 199 -14.48 12.24 7.08
N ALA A 200 -13.40 12.43 6.34
CA ALA A 200 -13.39 13.08 5.04
C ALA A 200 -13.77 12.15 3.86
N GLY A 201 -14.09 10.88 4.10
CA GLY A 201 -14.43 9.91 3.04
C GLY A 201 -13.25 9.56 2.11
N ARG A 202 -12.01 9.72 2.58
CA ARG A 202 -10.77 9.57 1.79
C ARG A 202 -10.06 8.24 1.99
N LEU A 203 -10.65 7.32 2.74
CA LEU A 203 -10.19 5.92 2.78
C LEU A 203 -10.73 5.18 1.56
N SER A 204 -9.96 4.24 1.03
CA SER A 204 -10.51 3.27 0.08
C SER A 204 -11.70 2.54 0.71
N THR A 205 -12.72 2.21 -0.09
CA THR A 205 -13.90 1.48 0.38
C THR A 205 -13.52 0.17 1.09
N PRO A 206 -12.58 -0.65 0.57
CA PRO A 206 -12.13 -1.85 1.26
C PRO A 206 -11.47 -1.56 2.61
N LEU A 207 -10.60 -0.54 2.69
CA LEU A 207 -9.94 -0.15 3.94
C LEU A 207 -10.93 0.36 4.98
N ALA A 208 -11.89 1.17 4.57
CA ALA A 208 -12.96 1.62 5.45
C ALA A 208 -13.75 0.44 6.03
N LYS A 209 -14.02 -0.58 5.22
CA LYS A 209 -14.72 -1.80 5.63
C LYS A 209 -13.88 -2.66 6.59
N THR A 210 -12.61 -2.91 6.27
CA THR A 210 -11.72 -3.71 7.12
C THR A 210 -11.47 -3.04 8.47
N LEU A 211 -11.24 -1.73 8.49
CA LEU A 211 -11.10 -0.96 9.72
C LEU A 211 -12.39 -0.93 10.54
N SER A 212 -13.56 -0.84 9.88
CA SER A 212 -14.85 -0.88 10.59
C SER A 212 -15.13 -2.26 11.19
N ALA A 213 -14.82 -3.34 10.48
CA ALA A 213 -14.93 -4.69 11.00
C ALA A 213 -13.96 -4.92 12.18
N ALA A 214 -12.71 -4.45 12.07
CA ALA A 214 -11.73 -4.52 13.14
C ALA A 214 -12.16 -3.71 14.38
N ALA A 215 -12.74 -2.52 14.18
CA ALA A 215 -13.27 -1.70 15.27
C ALA A 215 -14.48 -2.37 15.95
N ALA A 216 -15.41 -2.94 15.17
CA ALA A 216 -16.55 -3.65 15.72
C ALA A 216 -16.13 -4.89 16.52
N ALA A 217 -15.07 -5.59 16.08
CA ALA A 217 -14.51 -6.74 16.81
C ALA A 217 -13.70 -6.32 18.06
N ALA A 218 -13.24 -5.07 18.11
CA ALA A 218 -12.50 -4.50 19.24
C ALA A 218 -13.38 -4.18 20.45
N VAL A 219 -14.68 -4.01 20.22
CA VAL A 219 -15.63 -3.55 21.24
C VAL A 219 -16.48 -4.71 21.75
N ASP A 220 -16.45 -4.91 23.06
CA ASP A 220 -17.39 -5.77 23.77
C ASP A 220 -18.71 -5.02 23.96
N ARG A 221 -19.74 -5.46 23.22
CA ARG A 221 -21.05 -4.80 23.19
C ARG A 221 -21.78 -4.89 24.54
N ASP A 222 -21.56 -5.97 25.29
CA ASP A 222 -22.21 -6.16 26.59
C ASP A 222 -21.59 -5.24 27.63
N ALA A 223 -20.27 -5.11 27.62
CA ALA A 223 -19.57 -4.14 28.45
C ALA A 223 -19.90 -2.68 28.07
N LEU A 224 -20.09 -2.40 26.77
CA LEU A 224 -20.51 -1.08 26.31
C LEU A 224 -21.94 -0.75 26.79
N SER A 225 -22.87 -1.69 26.68
CA SER A 225 -24.25 -1.56 27.17
C SER A 225 -24.30 -1.34 28.68
N ALA A 226 -23.45 -2.07 29.44
CA ALA A 226 -23.29 -1.86 30.87
C ALA A 226 -22.77 -0.44 31.20
N GLY A 227 -21.86 0.10 30.37
CA GLY A 227 -21.36 1.47 30.51
C GLY A 227 -22.41 2.53 30.23
N VAL A 228 -23.22 2.37 29.17
CA VAL A 228 -24.35 3.25 28.88
C VAL A 228 -25.37 3.23 30.02
N SER A 229 -25.65 2.05 30.57
CA SER A 229 -26.58 1.88 31.69
C SER A 229 -26.06 2.52 32.98
N ALA A 230 -24.75 2.49 33.23
CA ALA A 230 -24.11 3.19 34.34
C ALA A 230 -24.15 4.72 34.15
N ALA A 231 -23.92 5.21 32.94
CA ALA A 231 -24.00 6.63 32.60
C ALA A 231 -25.43 7.17 32.77
N ALA A 232 -26.45 6.41 32.38
CA ALA A 232 -27.86 6.76 32.58
C ALA A 232 -28.23 6.90 34.07
N ARG A 233 -27.50 6.20 34.95
CA ARG A 233 -27.63 6.31 36.41
C ARG A 233 -26.76 7.39 37.03
N LEU A 234 -26.11 8.23 36.20
CA LEU A 234 -25.15 9.25 36.60
C LEU A 234 -23.93 8.70 37.36
N ASP A 235 -23.66 7.40 37.24
CA ASP A 235 -22.46 6.76 37.78
C ASP A 235 -21.33 6.86 36.76
N LEU A 236 -20.68 8.02 36.75
CA LEU A 236 -19.56 8.34 35.88
C LEU A 236 -18.35 7.41 36.10
N ALA A 237 -18.15 6.94 37.34
CA ALA A 237 -17.04 6.05 37.67
C ALA A 237 -17.26 4.65 37.09
N ALA A 238 -18.47 4.09 37.26
CA ALA A 238 -18.84 2.81 36.69
C ALA A 238 -18.96 2.87 35.16
N ALA A 239 -19.48 3.96 34.60
CA ALA A 239 -19.54 4.19 33.16
C ALA A 239 -18.13 4.19 32.56
N ARG A 240 -17.18 4.91 33.18
CA ARG A 240 -15.78 4.94 32.75
C ARG A 240 -15.12 3.57 32.83
N ALA A 241 -15.30 2.84 33.93
CA ALA A 241 -14.74 1.51 34.10
C ALA A 241 -15.29 0.50 33.06
N ALA A 242 -16.58 0.57 32.78
CA ALA A 242 -17.24 -0.28 31.78
C ALA A 242 -16.77 0.04 30.35
N VAL A 243 -16.61 1.32 30.00
CA VAL A 243 -16.07 1.73 28.69
C VAL A 243 -14.63 1.26 28.50
N ILE A 244 -13.77 1.38 29.52
CA ILE A 244 -12.40 0.87 29.45
C ILE A 244 -12.39 -0.66 29.27
N LYS A 245 -13.24 -1.37 30.01
CA LYS A 245 -13.38 -2.83 29.92
C LYS A 245 -13.98 -3.27 28.59
N ALA A 246 -14.78 -2.42 27.94
CA ALA A 246 -15.39 -2.70 26.65
C ALA A 246 -14.36 -2.73 25.51
N ILE A 247 -13.17 -2.19 25.68
CA ILE A 247 -12.13 -2.19 24.65
C ILE A 247 -11.22 -3.40 24.86
N ARG A 248 -11.19 -4.30 23.89
CA ARG A 248 -10.29 -5.45 23.90
C ARG A 248 -8.83 -4.99 23.72
N PRO A 249 -7.91 -5.29 24.65
CA PRO A 249 -6.53 -4.81 24.58
C PRO A 249 -5.79 -5.22 23.30
N GLY A 250 -5.99 -6.46 22.84
CA GLY A 250 -5.36 -6.98 21.62
C GLY A 250 -5.85 -6.31 20.33
N ALA A 251 -7.04 -5.70 20.36
CA ALA A 251 -7.58 -5.01 19.19
C ALA A 251 -6.96 -3.61 19.00
N LEU A 252 -6.45 -3.00 20.08
CA LEU A 252 -5.74 -1.71 20.01
C LEU A 252 -4.38 -1.83 19.32
N THR A 253 -3.75 -3.01 19.35
CA THR A 253 -2.45 -3.25 18.72
C THR A 253 -2.49 -3.02 17.21
N GLY A 254 -3.56 -3.44 16.54
CA GLY A 254 -3.73 -3.24 15.09
C GLY A 254 -3.85 -1.76 14.72
N PHE A 255 -4.66 -0.99 15.46
CA PHE A 255 -4.83 0.45 15.24
C PHE A 255 -3.56 1.24 15.58
N ARG A 256 -2.86 0.86 16.65
CA ARG A 256 -1.57 1.45 17.00
C ARG A 256 -0.55 1.22 15.88
N ALA A 257 -0.44 -0.02 15.39
CA ALA A 257 0.50 -0.35 14.33
C ALA A 257 0.18 0.40 13.03
N LEU A 258 -1.11 0.51 12.66
CA LEU A 258 -1.54 1.33 11.54
C LEU A 258 -1.17 2.81 11.71
N GLY A 259 -1.34 3.35 12.93
CA GLY A 259 -0.92 4.72 13.25
C GLY A 259 0.59 4.91 13.15
N GLU A 260 1.38 3.96 13.64
CA GLU A 260 2.85 3.98 13.50
C GLU A 260 3.29 3.94 12.02
N ASP A 261 2.63 3.10 11.20
CA ASP A 261 2.87 2.99 9.76
C ASP A 261 2.48 4.30 9.02
N ALA A 262 1.31 4.88 9.34
CA ALA A 262 0.89 6.17 8.80
C ALA A 262 1.84 7.31 9.18
N ALA A 263 2.32 7.33 10.43
CA ALA A 263 3.31 8.29 10.89
C ALA A 263 4.67 8.09 10.18
N ALA A 264 5.06 6.85 9.89
CA ALA A 264 6.26 6.55 9.12
C ALA A 264 6.16 7.08 7.68
N ILE A 265 5.00 6.94 7.04
CA ILE A 265 4.73 7.51 5.72
C ILE A 265 4.77 9.04 5.79
N TYR A 266 4.09 9.65 6.77
CA TYR A 266 4.05 11.10 6.95
C TYR A 266 5.47 11.72 7.00
N ARG A 267 6.38 11.11 7.77
CA ARG A 267 7.77 11.60 7.90
C ARG A 267 8.56 11.57 6.58
N ARG A 268 8.13 10.78 5.60
CA ARG A 268 8.86 10.55 4.34
C ARG A 268 8.17 11.18 3.12
N ALA A 269 6.84 11.25 3.15
CA ALA A 269 5.99 11.64 2.01
C ALA A 269 4.92 12.68 2.36
N GLY A 270 4.90 13.20 3.60
CA GLY A 270 3.97 14.23 4.05
C GLY A 270 2.52 13.77 4.20
N ALA A 271 1.63 14.71 4.57
CA ALA A 271 0.20 14.44 4.78
C ALA A 271 -0.49 13.96 3.50
N ARG A 272 -0.18 14.58 2.35
CA ARG A 272 -0.71 14.17 1.05
C ARG A 272 -0.25 12.77 0.67
N GLY A 273 1.00 12.39 0.97
CA GLY A 273 1.48 11.02 0.76
C GLY A 273 0.77 9.98 1.62
N VAL A 274 0.43 10.30 2.88
CA VAL A 274 -0.41 9.42 3.71
C VAL A 274 -1.79 9.25 3.08
N ARG A 275 -2.41 10.34 2.60
CA ARG A 275 -3.70 10.28 1.92
C ARG A 275 -3.64 9.41 0.67
N ASP A 276 -2.63 9.60 -0.18
CA ASP A 276 -2.46 8.85 -1.42
C ASP A 276 -2.34 7.33 -1.13
N VAL A 277 -1.65 6.96 -0.04
CA VAL A 277 -1.62 5.57 0.46
C VAL A 277 -3.01 5.11 0.93
N LEU A 278 -3.68 5.87 1.80
CA LEU A 278 -4.98 5.48 2.37
C LEU A 278 -6.10 5.39 1.33
N ALA A 279 -5.99 6.15 0.24
CA ALA A 279 -6.91 6.11 -0.88
C ALA A 279 -6.77 4.83 -1.73
N VAL A 280 -5.59 4.20 -1.70
CA VAL A 280 -5.24 3.06 -2.56
C VAL A 280 -5.15 1.74 -1.79
N ALA A 281 -4.68 1.76 -0.55
CA ALA A 281 -4.51 0.57 0.28
C ALA A 281 -5.88 0.00 0.70
N GLU A 282 -6.00 -1.33 0.75
CA GLU A 282 -7.24 -2.03 1.13
C GLU A 282 -7.27 -2.53 2.58
N ASP A 283 -6.11 -2.67 3.21
CA ASP A 283 -5.97 -3.11 4.60
C ASP A 283 -4.72 -2.52 5.28
N GLY A 284 -4.55 -2.81 6.58
CA GLY A 284 -3.40 -2.33 7.35
C GLY A 284 -2.07 -2.95 6.93
N ALA A 285 -2.06 -4.12 6.30
CA ALA A 285 -0.83 -4.74 5.80
C ALA A 285 -0.32 -4.01 4.54
N GLU A 286 -1.22 -3.57 3.66
CA GLU A 286 -0.88 -2.72 2.53
C GLU A 286 -0.36 -1.34 2.97
N VAL A 287 -0.93 -0.75 4.03
CA VAL A 287 -0.39 0.49 4.63
C VAL A 287 1.01 0.28 5.21
N ARG A 288 1.27 -0.87 5.86
CA ARG A 288 2.61 -1.26 6.31
C ARG A 288 3.59 -1.41 5.14
N LYS A 289 3.16 -2.05 4.05
CA LYS A 289 3.95 -2.17 2.82
C LYS A 289 4.29 -0.78 2.25
N ALA A 290 3.32 0.13 2.24
CA ALA A 290 3.54 1.52 1.84
C ALA A 290 4.51 2.27 2.78
N ALA A 291 4.48 2.02 4.08
CA ALA A 291 5.45 2.58 5.02
C ALA A 291 6.88 2.09 4.76
N ARG A 292 7.06 0.80 4.41
CA ARG A 292 8.36 0.26 4.00
C ARG A 292 8.84 0.85 2.68
N LEU A 293 7.94 0.99 1.70
CA LEU A 293 8.23 1.69 0.45
C LEU A 293 8.66 3.14 0.70
N ALA A 294 7.93 3.86 1.56
CA ALA A 294 8.23 5.23 1.93
C ALA A 294 9.59 5.37 2.64
N ALA A 295 9.95 4.40 3.48
CA ALA A 295 11.25 4.37 4.13
C ALA A 295 12.39 4.20 3.12
N ALA A 296 12.20 3.39 2.07
CA ALA A 296 13.21 3.11 1.05
C ALA A 296 13.31 4.20 -0.04
N ARG A 297 12.16 4.74 -0.48
CA ARG A 297 12.06 5.66 -1.63
C ARG A 297 11.89 7.12 -1.24
N GLY A 298 11.56 7.41 0.01
CA GLY A 298 11.51 8.76 0.57
C GLY A 298 10.58 9.67 -0.25
N GLY A 299 11.14 10.78 -0.75
CA GLY A 299 10.41 11.77 -1.53
C GLY A 299 9.80 11.23 -2.83
N ALA A 300 10.30 10.14 -3.42
CA ALA A 300 9.75 9.57 -4.66
C ALA A 300 8.45 8.77 -4.45
N THR A 301 8.07 8.49 -3.20
CA THR A 301 6.98 7.57 -2.86
C THR A 301 5.64 7.97 -3.47
N ARG A 302 5.29 9.26 -3.46
CA ARG A 302 4.03 9.72 -4.02
C ARG A 302 3.97 9.52 -5.54
N ALA A 303 5.05 9.82 -6.26
CA ALA A 303 5.13 9.61 -7.71
C ALA A 303 5.07 8.12 -8.08
N ILE A 304 5.67 7.24 -7.27
CA ILE A 304 5.57 5.78 -7.45
C ILE A 304 4.11 5.33 -7.30
N LEU A 305 3.43 5.78 -6.24
CA LEU A 305 2.00 5.48 -6.02
C LEU A 305 1.10 6.09 -7.09
N ALA A 306 1.38 7.30 -7.57
CA ALA A 306 0.64 7.93 -8.66
C ALA A 306 0.83 7.20 -9.99
N THR A 307 2.03 6.64 -10.22
CA THR A 307 2.35 5.93 -11.48
C THR A 307 1.76 4.53 -11.51
N LEU A 308 1.86 3.79 -10.40
CA LEU A 308 1.52 2.37 -10.31
C LEU A 308 0.20 2.08 -9.59
N GLY A 309 -0.33 3.04 -8.83
CA GLY A 309 -1.47 2.84 -7.95
C GLY A 309 -1.19 1.73 -6.93
N ARG A 310 -2.18 0.85 -6.75
CA ARG A 310 -2.09 -0.30 -5.83
C ARG A 310 -1.01 -1.31 -6.25
N GLY A 311 -0.63 -1.33 -7.53
CA GLY A 311 0.43 -2.20 -8.04
C GLY A 311 1.82 -1.92 -7.46
N ALA A 312 2.02 -0.76 -6.83
CA ALA A 312 3.23 -0.50 -6.05
C ALA A 312 3.30 -1.30 -4.72
N LEU A 313 2.15 -1.75 -4.20
CA LEU A 313 2.04 -2.35 -2.87
C LEU A 313 1.75 -3.85 -2.92
N VAL A 314 1.03 -4.28 -3.95
CA VAL A 314 0.53 -5.64 -4.08
C VAL A 314 0.94 -6.23 -5.41
N PHE A 315 1.42 -7.46 -5.35
CA PHE A 315 1.57 -8.29 -6.53
C PHE A 315 0.17 -8.67 -7.04
N LEU A 316 -0.28 -8.01 -8.12
CA LEU A 316 -1.59 -8.25 -8.74
C LEU A 316 -1.66 -9.54 -9.57
N GLY A 317 -0.59 -10.33 -9.57
CA GLY A 317 -0.48 -11.56 -10.35
C GLY A 317 0.50 -11.44 -11.51
N LEU A 318 0.75 -12.58 -12.15
CA LEU A 318 1.49 -12.63 -13.40
C LEU A 318 0.64 -12.02 -14.51
N THR A 319 1.24 -11.16 -15.34
CA THR A 319 0.59 -10.69 -16.56
C THR A 319 0.31 -11.87 -17.49
N THR A 320 -0.66 -11.74 -18.40
CA THR A 320 -0.93 -12.78 -19.41
C THR A 320 0.34 -13.14 -20.18
N ALA A 321 1.15 -12.14 -20.55
CA ALA A 321 2.44 -12.32 -21.18
C ALA A 321 3.45 -13.08 -20.30
N ALA A 322 3.48 -12.83 -18.99
CA ALA A 322 4.35 -13.57 -18.07
C ALA A 322 3.89 -15.03 -17.91
N VAL A 323 2.58 -15.27 -17.84
CA VAL A 323 2.00 -16.63 -17.81
C VAL A 323 2.34 -17.38 -19.10
N GLU A 324 2.13 -16.74 -20.25
CA GLU A 324 2.48 -17.29 -21.56
C GLU A 324 3.97 -17.62 -21.65
N ALA A 325 4.85 -16.72 -21.19
CA ALA A 325 6.29 -16.96 -21.15
C ALA A 325 6.67 -18.14 -20.26
N VAL A 326 6.03 -18.28 -19.09
CA VAL A 326 6.25 -19.45 -18.21
C VAL A 326 5.83 -20.74 -18.89
N PHE A 327 4.63 -20.79 -19.48
CA PHE A 327 4.15 -21.98 -20.19
C PHE A 327 4.99 -22.30 -21.44
N ALA A 328 5.38 -21.29 -22.22
CA ALA A 328 6.25 -21.45 -23.38
C ALA A 328 7.62 -21.98 -22.98
N CYS A 329 8.21 -21.46 -21.90
CA CYS A 329 9.49 -21.93 -21.37
C CYS A 329 9.39 -23.37 -20.86
N LEU A 330 8.37 -23.69 -20.04
CA LEU A 330 8.16 -25.05 -19.52
C LEU A 330 7.89 -26.05 -20.64
N GLY A 331 7.05 -25.69 -21.61
CA GLY A 331 6.76 -26.51 -22.78
C GLY A 331 8.01 -26.77 -23.64
N ALA A 332 8.84 -25.73 -23.83
CA ALA A 332 10.10 -25.86 -24.56
C ALA A 332 11.09 -26.80 -23.84
N LEU A 333 11.25 -26.64 -22.52
CA LEU A 333 12.11 -27.50 -21.71
C LEU A 333 11.62 -28.95 -21.68
N LEU A 334 10.30 -29.16 -21.55
CA LEU A 334 9.70 -30.50 -21.60
C LEU A 334 9.92 -31.14 -22.97
N GLY A 335 9.71 -30.39 -24.06
CA GLY A 335 9.97 -30.87 -25.41
C GLY A 335 11.43 -31.29 -25.62
N LEU A 336 12.38 -30.51 -25.09
CA LEU A 336 13.81 -30.84 -25.11
C LEU A 336 14.12 -32.10 -24.29
N ALA A 337 13.54 -32.24 -23.10
CA ALA A 337 13.70 -33.44 -22.27
C ALA A 337 13.16 -34.70 -22.97
N MET A 338 11.99 -34.61 -23.62
CA MET A 338 11.41 -35.71 -24.38
C MET A 338 12.27 -36.10 -25.59
N LEU A 339 12.83 -35.11 -26.30
CA LEU A 339 13.77 -35.37 -27.41
C LEU A 339 15.05 -36.03 -26.93
N ALA A 340 15.62 -35.58 -25.81
CA ALA A 340 16.80 -36.19 -25.21
C ALA A 340 16.55 -37.64 -24.78
N GLN A 341 15.40 -37.92 -24.16
CA GLN A 341 14.99 -39.27 -23.78
C GLN A 341 14.82 -40.17 -25.01
N ARG A 342 14.18 -39.66 -26.07
CA ARG A 342 14.01 -40.39 -27.34
C ARG A 342 15.34 -40.71 -28.01
N PHE A 343 16.28 -39.77 -27.99
CA PHE A 343 17.63 -39.96 -28.49
C PHE A 343 18.41 -41.00 -27.66
N GLY A 344 18.29 -40.95 -26.33
CA GLY A 344 18.87 -41.94 -25.41
C GLY A 344 18.37 -43.37 -25.67
N PHE A 345 17.07 -43.56 -25.88
CA PHE A 345 16.52 -44.87 -26.27
C PHE A 345 17.04 -45.35 -27.64
N TRP A 346 17.24 -44.44 -28.58
CA TRP A 346 17.77 -44.79 -29.90
C TRP A 346 19.24 -45.24 -29.83
N LEU A 347 20.06 -44.58 -29.01
CA LEU A 347 21.44 -45.00 -28.73
C LEU A 347 21.50 -46.34 -27.97
N GLY A 348 20.64 -46.52 -26.96
CA GLY A 348 20.58 -47.75 -26.16
C GLY A 348 20.11 -48.97 -26.95
N ALA A 349 19.19 -48.80 -27.90
CA ALA A 349 18.73 -49.87 -28.78
C ALA A 349 19.75 -50.26 -29.87
N GLY A 350 20.76 -49.43 -30.12
CA GLY A 350 21.82 -49.67 -31.11
C GLY A 350 23.06 -50.38 -30.57
N LEU A 351 23.17 -50.56 -29.25
CA LEU A 351 24.26 -51.29 -28.60
C LEU A 351 23.86 -52.78 -28.44
N PRO A 352 24.44 -53.71 -29.22
CA PRO A 352 24.22 -55.13 -28.98
C PRO A 352 24.85 -55.48 -27.62
N LEU A 353 24.01 -55.73 -26.62
CA LEU A 353 24.43 -56.46 -25.42
C LEU A 353 24.94 -57.81 -25.90
N GLY A 354 26.27 -57.97 -25.90
CA GLY A 354 26.92 -59.24 -26.19
C GLY A 354 26.40 -60.30 -25.22
N ARG A 355 25.43 -61.09 -25.67
CA ARG A 355 25.09 -62.35 -25.01
C ARG A 355 26.32 -63.24 -25.16
N GLY A 356 26.98 -63.48 -24.03
CA GLY A 356 28.00 -64.51 -23.89
C GLY A 356 27.47 -65.83 -24.44
N LYS A 357 28.33 -66.48 -25.23
CA LYS A 357 28.14 -67.80 -25.78
C LYS A 357 28.03 -68.81 -24.62
N GLU A 358 26.99 -69.64 -24.63
CA GLU A 358 27.11 -71.03 -24.17
C GLU A 358 27.47 -71.90 -25.38
#